data_AF-A0A673GL58-F1
#
_entry.id   AF-A0A673GL58-F1
#
_cell.length_a   1.000
_cell.length_b   1.000
_cell.length_c   1.000
_cell.angle_alpha   90.00
_cell.angle_beta   90.00
_cell.angle_gamma   90.00
#
_symmetry.space_group_name_H-M   'P 1'
#
loop_
_entity.id
_entity.type
_entity.pdbx_description
1 polymer ?
#
loop_
_entity_poly.entity_id
_entity_poly.type
_entity_poly.pdbx_seq_one_letter_code
_entity_poly.pdbx_strand_id
1 'polypeptide(L)'
;MCSEVLLNFDIFRKLSAHNTTKQIESRFRYYSCARLCTKMLRSAPLSLLSLLCILSGIDGGKVLVFPLDGSHWVNMKVLIEELHSRSHNVTVIRASNSWYIKEESPFYNSITIPNTGGFDEEFFGLLIGRLLKIRREGSSIWNRLQLEYEIIKKFKSMHEYMMQMIERMLEDKDIMKSIQDTKYDVVLADPASGGGAILAYKFNIPLVFNVRWTIQGEGHFALAPSLLSYVPVPGAELTDKMSFLQRVKNVLTYLFTRFQIAVVTDPIYTPFCLKHFGPSVNYFSLFQDADIWLMRNDFTFEFPRPTMPNIVYMGGFQCKPAKPLPTDLEEFVQSSGKHGVIVMSLGTLVAQLPQDVTNDIAAAFAQLPQKVIWRYTGPRPMTLGNNTLLVDWLPQNDLLGHPQIKAFVAHGGTNGVQEAIYHGVPILGVPLVFDQPDNLFRMEAKGTAKIVDIATLDRTVFLEALKEVLHNPFYKESMQRLSKLHHDQPMKPLDRAVFWIEFVMRNRGAPHLRTQSFRMSWIEYHSIDVILTLTAALFIFAFLFIYVIRYLFRVLFKKKVKRT
;
A
#
# COMPACT_ATOMS: atom_id res chain seq x y z
N MET A 1 33.60 44.27 -22.85
CA MET A 1 32.96 44.43 -21.53
C MET A 1 33.52 43.32 -20.63
N CYS A 2 34.36 43.55 -19.63
CA CYS A 2 34.74 44.78 -18.94
C CYS A 2 36.26 44.88 -18.76
N SER A 3 36.67 46.12 -18.68
CA SER A 3 38.01 46.68 -18.68
C SER A 3 38.63 46.67 -17.27
N GLU A 4 39.97 46.67 -17.25
CA GLU A 4 40.88 47.45 -16.38
C GLU A 4 40.54 47.66 -14.90
N VAL A 5 41.49 47.36 -14.00
CA VAL A 5 42.12 48.38 -13.13
C VAL A 5 43.59 48.00 -12.86
N LEU A 6 44.45 48.98 -13.13
CA LEU A 6 45.91 49.07 -13.00
C LEU A 6 46.37 49.37 -11.56
N LEU A 7 47.68 49.60 -11.42
CA LEU A 7 48.46 50.24 -10.32
C LEU A 7 49.31 49.23 -9.51
N ASN A 8 50.62 49.36 -9.34
CA ASN A 8 51.55 50.43 -9.71
C ASN A 8 52.99 49.90 -9.74
N PHE A 9 53.78 50.45 -10.66
CA PHE A 9 55.25 50.43 -10.69
C PHE A 9 55.82 51.21 -9.48
N ASP A 10 56.93 50.77 -8.87
CA ASP A 10 58.26 51.37 -9.12
C ASP A 10 59.36 50.98 -8.09
N ILE A 11 60.55 50.73 -8.65
CA ILE A 11 61.91 51.10 -8.21
C ILE A 11 62.48 50.49 -6.89
N PHE A 12 63.49 49.62 -7.03
CA PHE A 12 64.88 49.98 -6.70
C PHE A 12 65.90 49.07 -7.38
N ARG A 13 66.95 49.71 -7.91
CA ARG A 13 68.00 49.19 -8.80
C ARG A 13 69.32 49.08 -8.01
N LYS A 14 70.19 48.14 -8.44
CA LYS A 14 71.67 47.97 -8.20
C LYS A 14 71.94 46.54 -7.67
N LEU A 15 72.94 45.77 -8.13
CA LEU A 15 74.11 45.97 -8.98
C LEU A 15 74.60 44.58 -9.44
N SER A 16 75.11 44.52 -10.68
CA SER A 16 76.30 43.76 -11.13
C SER A 16 76.51 42.30 -10.65
N ALA A 17 76.42 41.33 -11.57
CA ALA A 17 77.57 40.50 -11.96
C ALA A 17 77.21 39.52 -13.09
N HIS A 18 78.20 39.30 -13.94
CA HIS A 18 78.20 38.55 -15.19
C HIS A 18 77.80 37.07 -15.10
N ASN A 19 77.05 36.64 -16.11
CA ASN A 19 77.17 35.39 -16.85
C ASN A 19 77.67 34.14 -16.10
N THR A 20 76.75 33.34 -15.57
CA THR A 20 76.88 31.86 -15.51
C THR A 20 75.52 31.19 -15.27
N THR A 21 74.47 31.61 -15.98
CA THR A 21 73.10 31.16 -15.65
C THR A 21 72.22 30.96 -16.88
N LYS A 22 72.72 30.33 -17.94
CA LYS A 22 71.87 29.88 -19.06
C LYS A 22 71.92 28.40 -19.39
N GLN A 23 72.74 27.61 -18.70
CA GLN A 23 72.84 26.15 -18.93
C GLN A 23 72.38 25.28 -17.76
N ILE A 24 72.12 25.87 -16.58
CA ILE A 24 71.65 25.15 -15.38
C ILE A 24 70.11 25.23 -15.22
N GLU A 25 69.46 26.29 -15.72
CA GLU A 25 68.00 26.45 -15.60
C GLU A 25 67.19 25.50 -16.51
N SER A 26 67.75 25.02 -17.63
CA SER A 26 67.04 24.07 -18.51
C SER A 26 67.01 22.65 -17.94
N ARG A 27 68.07 22.22 -17.21
CA ARG A 27 68.10 20.92 -16.53
C ARG A 27 67.25 20.90 -15.25
N PHE A 28 67.19 21.97 -14.47
CA PHE A 28 66.35 22.01 -13.26
C PHE A 28 64.84 22.04 -13.57
N ARG A 29 64.40 22.69 -14.66
CA ARG A 29 62.99 22.62 -15.10
C ARG A 29 62.57 21.22 -15.54
N TYR A 30 63.46 20.46 -16.17
CA TYR A 30 63.17 19.08 -16.60
C TYR A 30 63.06 18.11 -15.42
N TYR A 31 63.94 18.21 -14.41
CA TYR A 31 63.89 17.35 -13.22
C TYR A 31 62.74 17.72 -12.26
N SER A 32 62.36 19.00 -12.15
CA SER A 32 61.21 19.42 -11.34
C SER A 32 59.88 19.07 -12.02
N CYS A 33 59.78 19.17 -13.35
CA CYS A 33 58.61 18.71 -14.10
C CYS A 33 58.49 17.18 -14.07
N ALA A 34 59.60 16.44 -14.18
CA ALA A 34 59.60 14.98 -14.06
C ALA A 34 59.22 14.50 -12.65
N ARG A 35 59.64 15.19 -11.58
CA ARG A 35 59.23 14.90 -10.17
C ARG A 35 57.79 15.29 -9.86
N LEU A 36 57.27 16.38 -10.43
CA LEU A 36 55.85 16.73 -10.34
C LEU A 36 54.98 15.76 -11.16
N CYS A 37 55.43 15.36 -12.35
CA CYS A 37 54.75 14.41 -13.21
C CYS A 37 54.76 13.01 -12.57
N THR A 38 55.86 12.55 -11.94
CA THR A 38 55.86 11.28 -11.17
C THR A 38 55.07 11.35 -9.86
N LYS A 39 54.96 12.51 -9.20
CA LYS A 39 54.02 12.69 -8.07
C LYS A 39 52.56 12.68 -8.52
N MET A 40 52.22 13.32 -9.64
CA MET A 40 50.88 13.27 -10.26
C MET A 40 50.54 11.87 -10.81
N LEU A 41 51.50 11.16 -11.41
CA LEU A 41 51.32 9.77 -11.87
C LEU A 41 51.26 8.75 -10.72
N ARG A 42 51.75 9.08 -9.52
CA ARG A 42 51.58 8.22 -8.33
C ARG A 42 50.28 8.51 -7.58
N SER A 43 49.76 9.74 -7.65
CA SER A 43 48.45 10.08 -7.10
C SER A 43 47.29 9.68 -8.01
N ALA A 44 47.49 9.64 -9.34
CA ALA A 44 46.50 9.20 -10.32
C ALA A 44 45.95 7.78 -10.08
N PRO A 45 46.78 6.72 -9.84
CA PRO A 45 46.26 5.40 -9.52
C PRO A 45 45.61 5.34 -8.15
N LEU A 46 46.05 6.12 -7.16
CA LEU A 46 45.38 6.21 -5.85
C LEU A 46 44.03 6.91 -5.93
N SER A 47 43.93 7.99 -6.71
CA SER A 47 42.67 8.71 -6.95
C SER A 47 41.74 7.92 -7.86
N LEU A 48 42.26 7.16 -8.83
CA LEU A 48 41.51 6.19 -9.61
C LEU A 48 41.06 4.99 -8.76
N LEU A 49 41.89 4.48 -7.84
CA LEU A 49 41.48 3.45 -6.87
C LEU A 49 40.42 4.00 -5.92
N SER A 50 40.58 5.23 -5.45
CA SER A 50 39.59 5.88 -4.59
C SER A 50 38.28 6.09 -5.34
N LEU A 51 38.35 6.52 -6.60
CA LEU A 51 37.19 6.66 -7.48
C LEU A 51 36.56 5.28 -7.79
N LEU A 52 37.36 4.25 -8.03
CA LEU A 52 36.90 2.87 -8.24
C LEU A 52 36.33 2.24 -6.96
N CYS A 53 36.84 2.59 -5.78
CA CYS A 53 36.30 2.20 -4.48
C CYS A 53 34.98 2.93 -4.16
N ILE A 54 34.86 4.19 -4.60
CA ILE A 54 33.60 4.96 -4.54
C ILE A 54 32.59 4.42 -5.55
N LEU A 55 33.04 4.02 -6.75
CA LEU A 55 32.21 3.41 -7.80
C LEU A 55 31.82 1.96 -7.47
N SER A 56 32.64 1.21 -6.72
CA SER A 56 32.32 -0.13 -6.22
C SER A 56 31.37 -0.12 -5.01
N GLY A 57 31.03 1.06 -4.49
CA GLY A 57 30.06 1.25 -3.41
C GLY A 57 28.60 1.32 -3.87
N ILE A 58 28.33 1.23 -5.17
CA ILE A 58 26.97 1.24 -5.74
C ILE A 58 26.61 -0.19 -6.15
N ASP A 59 26.55 -1.11 -5.19
CA ASP A 59 25.94 -2.42 -5.46
C ASP A 59 24.46 -2.33 -5.10
N GLY A 60 23.63 -2.09 -6.12
CA GLY A 60 22.19 -2.11 -5.96
C GLY A 60 21.73 -3.56 -5.80
N GLY A 61 21.15 -3.89 -4.65
CA GLY A 61 20.72 -5.28 -4.42
C GLY A 61 19.61 -5.75 -5.37
N LYS A 62 19.46 -7.07 -5.43
CA LYS A 62 18.59 -7.81 -6.34
C LYS A 62 17.22 -8.02 -5.72
N VAL A 63 16.18 -7.47 -6.34
CA VAL A 63 14.81 -7.50 -5.83
C VAL A 63 13.97 -8.44 -6.69
N LEU A 64 13.42 -9.49 -6.08
CA LEU A 64 12.40 -10.32 -6.72
C LEU A 64 11.02 -9.77 -6.41
N VAL A 65 10.29 -9.37 -7.43
CA VAL A 65 8.95 -8.79 -7.31
C VAL A 65 7.91 -9.85 -7.66
N PHE A 66 7.00 -10.13 -6.72
CA PHE A 66 5.82 -10.95 -6.96
C PHE A 66 4.55 -10.09 -6.81
N PRO A 67 4.08 -9.45 -7.90
CA PRO A 67 2.98 -8.50 -7.86
C PRO A 67 1.60 -9.18 -7.88
N LEU A 68 0.57 -8.34 -7.77
CA LEU A 68 -0.77 -8.60 -8.29
C LEU A 68 -1.05 -7.57 -9.40
N ASP A 69 -1.62 -8.01 -10.52
CA ASP A 69 -1.95 -7.11 -11.65
C ASP A 69 -3.08 -6.13 -11.29
N GLY A 70 -3.51 -5.29 -12.24
CA GLY A 70 -4.56 -4.30 -12.00
C GLY A 70 -4.03 -3.08 -11.23
N SER A 71 -4.88 -2.53 -10.35
CA SER A 71 -4.55 -1.32 -9.57
C SER A 71 -3.43 -1.54 -8.53
N HIS A 72 -3.18 -2.79 -8.15
CA HIS A 72 -2.07 -3.16 -7.26
C HIS A 72 -0.72 -2.94 -7.94
N TRP A 73 -0.59 -3.40 -9.19
CA TRP A 73 0.60 -3.18 -10.00
C TRP A 73 0.89 -1.70 -10.24
N VAL A 74 -0.11 -0.88 -10.54
CA VAL A 74 0.10 0.57 -10.80
C VAL A 74 0.85 1.25 -9.65
N ASN A 75 0.51 0.89 -8.41
CA ASN A 75 1.21 1.38 -7.21
C ASN A 75 2.60 0.75 -7.04
N MET A 76 2.68 -0.58 -7.21
CA MET A 76 3.94 -1.31 -7.05
C MET A 76 5.00 -0.87 -8.07
N LYS A 77 4.57 -0.48 -9.27
CA LYS A 77 5.41 0.10 -10.32
C LYS A 77 6.13 1.37 -9.85
N VAL A 78 5.49 2.21 -9.02
CA VAL A 78 6.14 3.41 -8.45
C VAL A 78 7.34 3.03 -7.59
N LEU A 79 7.22 1.97 -6.77
CA LEU A 79 8.35 1.45 -5.98
C LEU A 79 9.42 0.86 -6.88
N ILE A 80 9.04 0.11 -7.92
CA ILE A 80 9.98 -0.50 -8.86
C ILE A 80 10.78 0.56 -9.62
N GLU A 81 10.12 1.61 -10.12
CA GLU A 81 10.78 2.72 -10.81
C GLU A 81 11.76 3.45 -9.87
N GLU A 82 11.38 3.67 -8.61
CA GLU A 82 12.26 4.27 -7.60
C GLU A 82 13.45 3.37 -7.26
N LEU A 83 13.23 2.07 -7.02
CA LEU A 83 14.29 1.10 -6.75
C LEU A 83 15.27 1.01 -7.94
N HIS A 84 14.75 0.94 -9.16
CA HIS A 84 15.55 0.95 -10.38
C HIS A 84 16.38 2.24 -10.49
N SER A 85 15.80 3.41 -10.19
CA SER A 85 16.54 4.68 -10.18
C SER A 85 17.70 4.72 -9.18
N ARG A 86 17.62 3.89 -8.13
CA ARG A 86 18.66 3.67 -7.13
C ARG A 86 19.60 2.51 -7.46
N SER A 87 19.62 2.08 -8.72
CA SER A 87 20.48 1.03 -9.29
C SER A 87 20.18 -0.39 -8.80
N HIS A 88 19.04 -0.64 -8.16
CA HIS A 88 18.63 -2.01 -7.82
C HIS A 88 18.25 -2.80 -9.07
N ASN A 89 18.69 -4.07 -9.13
CA ASN A 89 18.28 -4.98 -10.18
C ASN A 89 16.93 -5.62 -9.83
N VAL A 90 15.89 -5.26 -10.57
CA VAL A 90 14.52 -5.72 -10.31
C VAL A 90 14.10 -6.79 -11.31
N THR A 91 13.60 -7.92 -10.81
CA THR A 91 12.98 -8.96 -11.63
C THR A 91 11.53 -9.15 -11.20
N VAL A 92 10.58 -9.07 -12.13
CA VAL A 92 9.14 -9.18 -11.90
C VAL A 92 8.62 -10.51 -12.42
N ILE A 93 7.97 -11.27 -11.55
CA ILE A 93 7.19 -12.45 -11.96
C ILE A 93 5.83 -11.97 -12.47
N ARG A 94 5.44 -12.38 -13.68
CA ARG A 94 4.16 -12.00 -14.29
C ARG A 94 3.43 -13.21 -14.85
N ALA A 95 2.11 -13.09 -14.98
CA ALA A 95 1.30 -14.05 -15.69
C ALA A 95 1.31 -13.74 -17.21
N SER A 96 1.23 -14.76 -18.06
CA SER A 96 1.16 -14.58 -19.51
C SER A 96 -0.06 -13.75 -19.96
N ASN A 97 -1.15 -13.76 -19.18
CA ASN A 97 -2.36 -12.98 -19.42
C ASN A 97 -2.39 -11.62 -18.67
N SER A 98 -1.27 -11.18 -18.10
CA SER A 98 -1.16 -9.86 -17.48
C SER A 98 -1.47 -8.72 -18.45
N TRP A 99 -2.26 -7.74 -18.00
CA TRP A 99 -2.69 -6.63 -18.86
C TRP A 99 -1.93 -5.31 -18.60
N TYR A 100 -1.60 -4.99 -17.34
CA TYR A 100 -0.73 -3.85 -17.04
C TYR A 100 0.74 -4.21 -16.88
N ILE A 101 1.06 -5.45 -16.46
CA ILE A 101 2.46 -5.88 -16.30
C ILE A 101 2.99 -6.31 -17.66
N LYS A 102 3.79 -5.44 -18.28
CA LYS A 102 4.40 -5.70 -19.58
C LYS A 102 5.59 -6.66 -19.43
N GLU A 103 5.79 -7.49 -20.44
CA GLU A 103 6.92 -8.41 -20.52
C GLU A 103 8.24 -7.67 -20.67
N GLU A 104 8.27 -6.67 -21.54
CA GLU A 104 9.42 -5.80 -21.74
C GLU A 104 9.26 -4.50 -20.97
N SER A 105 10.32 -4.07 -20.28
CA SER A 105 10.33 -2.85 -19.49
C SER A 105 11.76 -2.33 -19.35
N PRO A 106 11.98 -1.00 -19.39
CA PRO A 106 13.28 -0.42 -19.07
C PRO A 106 13.59 -0.44 -17.57
N PHE A 107 12.63 -0.81 -16.71
CA PHE A 107 12.75 -0.71 -15.24
C PHE A 107 12.96 -2.07 -14.55
N TYR A 108 12.73 -3.18 -15.24
CA TYR A 108 12.81 -4.52 -14.65
C TYR A 108 12.97 -5.60 -15.73
N ASN A 109 13.55 -6.73 -15.33
CA ASN A 109 13.50 -7.99 -16.07
C ASN A 109 12.22 -8.75 -15.74
N SER A 110 11.70 -9.58 -16.65
CA SER A 110 10.47 -10.34 -16.41
C SER A 110 10.70 -11.85 -16.42
N ILE A 111 9.93 -12.56 -15.60
CA ILE A 111 9.75 -14.01 -15.66
C ILE A 111 8.28 -14.26 -15.94
N THR A 112 7.97 -14.80 -17.11
CA THR A 112 6.59 -15.04 -17.56
C THR A 112 6.14 -16.46 -17.18
N ILE A 113 5.08 -16.56 -16.39
CA ILE A 113 4.44 -17.83 -16.02
C ILE A 113 3.20 -18.04 -16.90
N PRO A 114 3.08 -19.19 -17.61
CA PRO A 114 1.88 -19.51 -18.37
C PRO A 114 0.64 -19.60 -17.46
N ASN A 115 -0.32 -18.70 -17.69
CA ASN A 115 -1.59 -18.68 -16.98
C ASN A 115 -2.76 -18.63 -17.96
N THR A 116 -3.84 -19.32 -17.60
CA THR A 116 -5.01 -19.56 -18.46
C THR A 116 -6.28 -18.85 -17.98
N GLY A 117 -6.21 -18.06 -16.90
CA GLY A 117 -7.34 -17.23 -16.48
C GLY A 117 -7.29 -16.80 -15.01
N GLY A 118 -8.45 -16.34 -14.51
CA GLY A 118 -8.72 -16.14 -13.09
C GLY A 118 -8.34 -14.79 -12.50
N PHE A 119 -7.60 -13.97 -13.25
CA PHE A 119 -7.26 -12.60 -12.87
C PHE A 119 -6.92 -11.81 -14.13
N ASP A 120 -7.93 -11.40 -14.88
CA ASP A 120 -7.85 -10.60 -16.12
C ASP A 120 -8.94 -9.53 -16.18
N GLU A 121 -8.84 -8.59 -17.13
CA GLU A 121 -9.78 -7.48 -17.30
C GLU A 121 -11.22 -7.97 -17.55
N GLU A 122 -11.39 -9.03 -18.35
CA GLU A 122 -12.70 -9.61 -18.66
C GLU A 122 -13.37 -10.18 -17.41
N PHE A 123 -12.61 -10.92 -16.59
CA PHE A 123 -13.09 -11.50 -15.34
C PHE A 123 -13.69 -10.42 -14.42
N PHE A 124 -13.01 -9.29 -14.27
CA PHE A 124 -13.48 -8.18 -13.44
C PHE A 124 -14.66 -7.44 -14.05
N GLY A 125 -14.66 -7.22 -15.38
CA GLY A 125 -15.78 -6.61 -16.08
C GLY A 125 -17.08 -7.41 -15.90
N LEU A 126 -17.02 -8.73 -16.05
CA LEU A 126 -18.15 -9.63 -15.84
C LEU A 126 -18.63 -9.64 -14.38
N LEU A 127 -17.70 -9.67 -13.42
CA LEU A 127 -18.04 -9.61 -11.99
C LEU A 127 -18.76 -8.29 -11.67
N ILE A 128 -18.18 -7.15 -12.03
CA ILE A 128 -18.75 -5.83 -11.72
C ILE A 128 -20.14 -5.67 -12.36
N GLY A 129 -20.28 -6.05 -13.63
CA GLY A 129 -21.58 -6.00 -14.32
C GLY A 129 -22.65 -6.84 -13.63
N ARG A 130 -22.28 -8.04 -13.16
CA ARG A 130 -23.19 -8.93 -12.42
C ARG A 130 -23.58 -8.36 -11.06
N LEU A 131 -22.63 -7.83 -10.29
CA LEU A 131 -22.88 -7.23 -8.97
C LEU A 131 -23.77 -5.99 -9.09
N LEU A 132 -23.52 -5.12 -10.06
CA LEU A 132 -24.35 -3.95 -10.32
C LEU A 132 -25.78 -4.34 -10.68
N LYS A 133 -25.98 -5.38 -11.51
CA LYS A 133 -27.31 -5.87 -11.85
C LYS A 133 -28.10 -6.31 -10.60
N ILE A 134 -27.47 -7.12 -9.74
CA ILE A 134 -28.12 -7.62 -8.50
C ILE A 134 -28.47 -6.46 -7.56
N ARG A 135 -27.57 -5.50 -7.38
CA ARG A 135 -27.83 -4.32 -6.53
C ARG A 135 -29.03 -3.51 -7.03
N ARG A 136 -29.20 -3.41 -8.35
CA ARG A 136 -30.30 -2.68 -8.97
C ARG A 136 -31.65 -3.41 -8.90
N GLU A 137 -31.68 -4.69 -8.57
CA GLU A 137 -32.91 -5.45 -8.32
C GLU A 137 -33.50 -5.16 -6.92
N GLY A 138 -32.83 -4.34 -6.10
CA GLY A 138 -33.29 -3.85 -4.81
C GLY A 138 -32.52 -4.40 -3.61
N SER A 139 -32.88 -3.96 -2.40
CA SER A 139 -32.14 -4.25 -1.16
C SER A 139 -32.70 -5.42 -0.34
N SER A 140 -33.29 -6.43 -1.01
CA SER A 140 -33.85 -7.59 -0.31
C SER A 140 -32.75 -8.45 0.32
N ILE A 141 -33.08 -9.20 1.37
CA ILE A 141 -32.14 -10.16 1.98
C ILE A 141 -31.66 -11.21 0.96
N TRP A 142 -32.51 -11.59 0.01
CA TRP A 142 -32.16 -12.51 -1.07
C TRP A 142 -31.13 -11.92 -2.02
N ASN A 143 -31.28 -10.66 -2.42
CA ASN A 143 -30.32 -9.97 -3.27
C ASN A 143 -28.96 -9.84 -2.58
N ARG A 144 -28.97 -9.58 -1.26
CA ARG A 144 -27.75 -9.56 -0.45
C ARG A 144 -27.06 -10.93 -0.41
N LEU A 145 -27.81 -12.00 -0.14
CA LEU A 145 -27.27 -13.37 -0.15
C LEU A 145 -26.72 -13.76 -1.53
N GLN A 146 -27.41 -13.36 -2.60
CA GLN A 146 -26.98 -13.59 -3.98
C GLN A 146 -25.70 -12.82 -4.30
N LEU A 147 -25.57 -11.56 -3.85
CA LEU A 147 -24.36 -10.76 -4.00
C LEU A 147 -23.15 -11.44 -3.34
N GLU A 148 -23.31 -11.85 -2.08
CA GLU A 148 -22.28 -12.58 -1.33
C GLU A 148 -21.89 -13.90 -2.02
N TYR A 149 -22.89 -14.65 -2.50
CA TYR A 149 -22.65 -15.89 -3.23
C TYR A 149 -21.82 -15.68 -4.51
N GLU A 150 -22.16 -14.68 -5.32
CA GLU A 150 -21.42 -14.38 -6.56
C GLU A 150 -19.98 -13.94 -6.27
N ILE A 151 -19.77 -13.13 -5.23
CA ILE A 151 -18.44 -12.74 -4.75
C ILE A 151 -17.66 -13.99 -4.33
N ILE A 152 -18.21 -14.80 -3.42
CA ILE A 152 -17.56 -16.02 -2.91
C ILE A 152 -17.19 -16.95 -4.08
N LYS A 153 -18.12 -17.19 -5.00
CA LYS A 153 -17.90 -18.07 -6.16
C LYS A 153 -16.76 -17.57 -7.03
N LYS A 154 -16.73 -16.28 -7.34
CA LYS A 154 -15.70 -15.68 -8.20
C LYS A 154 -14.33 -15.64 -7.52
N PHE A 155 -14.27 -15.27 -6.24
CA PHE A 155 -13.04 -15.30 -5.46
C PHE A 155 -12.48 -16.72 -5.29
N LYS A 156 -13.35 -17.72 -5.12
CA LYS A 156 -12.93 -19.13 -5.12
C LYS A 156 -12.19 -19.48 -6.41
N SER A 157 -12.80 -19.21 -7.57
CA SER A 157 -12.16 -19.46 -8.87
C SER A 157 -10.85 -18.69 -9.04
N MET A 158 -10.81 -17.42 -8.63
CA MET A 158 -9.60 -16.61 -8.66
C MET A 158 -8.46 -17.27 -7.87
N HIS A 159 -8.74 -17.73 -6.65
CA HIS A 159 -7.74 -18.43 -5.82
C HIS A 159 -7.30 -19.76 -6.43
N GLU A 160 -8.20 -20.54 -7.03
CA GLU A 160 -7.86 -21.77 -7.74
C GLU A 160 -6.87 -21.50 -8.88
N TYR A 161 -7.13 -20.48 -9.72
CA TYR A 161 -6.23 -20.09 -10.80
C TYR A 161 -4.88 -19.56 -10.29
N MET A 162 -4.88 -18.75 -9.23
CA MET A 162 -3.64 -18.27 -8.61
C MET A 162 -2.78 -19.45 -8.13
N MET A 163 -3.38 -20.44 -7.47
CA MET A 163 -2.64 -21.61 -6.99
C MET A 163 -2.15 -22.51 -8.12
N GLN A 164 -2.92 -22.67 -9.20
CA GLN A 164 -2.46 -23.37 -10.39
C GLN A 164 -1.26 -22.68 -11.05
N MET A 165 -1.25 -21.35 -11.12
CA MET A 165 -0.12 -20.58 -11.63
C MET A 165 1.13 -20.79 -10.77
N ILE A 166 0.97 -20.72 -9.44
CA ILE A 166 2.08 -20.94 -8.51
C ILE A 166 2.59 -22.38 -8.59
N GLU A 167 1.70 -23.37 -8.71
CA GLU A 167 2.06 -24.78 -8.87
C GLU A 167 2.91 -24.99 -10.13
N ARG A 168 2.47 -24.47 -11.29
CA ARG A 168 3.24 -24.52 -12.54
C ARG A 168 4.62 -23.88 -12.40
N MET A 169 4.70 -22.73 -11.73
CA MET A 169 5.98 -22.06 -11.47
C MET A 169 6.91 -22.91 -10.59
N LEU A 170 6.38 -23.57 -9.56
CA LEU A 170 7.18 -24.42 -8.67
C LEU A 170 7.64 -25.72 -9.35
N GLU A 171 6.90 -26.21 -10.34
CA GLU A 171 7.22 -27.42 -11.11
C GLU A 171 8.22 -27.14 -12.26
N ASP A 172 8.34 -25.89 -12.71
CA ASP A 172 9.29 -25.47 -13.72
C ASP A 172 10.73 -25.40 -13.17
N LYS A 173 11.55 -26.37 -13.54
CA LYS A 173 12.94 -26.49 -13.05
C LYS A 173 13.83 -25.34 -13.49
N ASP A 174 13.61 -24.78 -14.67
CA ASP A 174 14.45 -23.72 -15.22
C ASP A 174 14.18 -22.40 -14.51
N ILE A 175 12.89 -22.09 -14.27
CA ILE A 175 12.48 -20.93 -13.48
C ILE A 175 13.00 -21.05 -12.05
N MET A 176 12.77 -22.20 -11.40
CA MET A 176 13.19 -22.39 -10.02
C MET A 176 14.71 -22.36 -9.84
N LYS A 177 15.46 -22.91 -10.81
CA LYS A 177 16.92 -22.81 -10.83
C LYS A 177 17.38 -21.38 -11.07
N SER A 178 16.78 -20.66 -12.01
CA SER A 178 17.09 -19.24 -12.28
C SER A 178 16.91 -18.37 -11.03
N ILE A 179 15.81 -18.56 -10.29
CA ILE A 179 15.56 -17.85 -9.03
C ILE A 179 16.62 -18.21 -7.98
N GLN A 180 16.95 -19.50 -7.86
CA GLN A 180 17.95 -19.98 -6.90
C GLN A 180 19.37 -19.46 -7.19
N ASP A 181 19.76 -19.41 -8.46
CA ASP A 181 21.10 -19.03 -8.91
C ASP A 181 21.31 -17.52 -8.85
N THR A 182 20.24 -16.72 -9.03
CA THR A 182 20.30 -15.26 -8.99
C THR A 182 20.67 -14.72 -7.60
N LYS A 183 20.29 -15.43 -6.52
CA LYS A 183 20.49 -15.03 -5.11
C LYS A 183 19.91 -13.64 -4.82
N TYR A 184 18.59 -13.53 -4.89
CA TYR A 184 17.88 -12.28 -4.56
C TYR A 184 18.06 -11.90 -3.08
N ASP A 185 18.16 -10.60 -2.81
CA ASP A 185 18.38 -10.04 -1.47
C ASP A 185 17.05 -9.82 -0.72
N VAL A 186 15.97 -9.63 -1.45
CA VAL A 186 14.61 -9.43 -0.90
C VAL A 186 13.54 -9.85 -1.92
N VAL A 187 12.44 -10.38 -1.40
CA VAL A 187 11.18 -10.51 -2.14
C VAL A 187 10.27 -9.33 -1.77
N LEU A 188 9.92 -8.52 -2.78
CA LEU A 188 8.87 -7.50 -2.66
C LEU A 188 7.57 -8.08 -3.23
N ALA A 189 6.59 -8.36 -2.37
CA ALA A 189 5.41 -9.12 -2.75
C ALA A 189 4.10 -8.35 -2.51
N ASP A 190 3.11 -8.61 -3.35
CA ASP A 190 1.72 -8.32 -3.04
C ASP A 190 1.12 -9.51 -2.26
N PRO A 191 0.71 -9.33 -0.98
CA PRO A 191 0.16 -10.42 -0.19
C PRO A 191 -1.17 -10.99 -0.70
N ALA A 192 -1.87 -10.33 -1.64
CA ALA A 192 -3.12 -10.85 -2.18
C ALA A 192 -2.93 -11.93 -3.25
N SER A 193 -1.69 -12.19 -3.71
CA SER A 193 -1.37 -13.27 -4.66
C SER A 193 -0.70 -14.47 -4.01
N GLY A 194 -0.04 -14.30 -2.86
CA GLY A 194 0.52 -15.39 -2.06
C GLY A 194 1.83 -16.01 -2.55
N GLY A 195 2.09 -15.98 -3.86
CA GLY A 195 3.28 -16.61 -4.44
C GLY A 195 4.59 -16.01 -3.96
N GLY A 196 4.62 -14.70 -3.65
CA GLY A 196 5.80 -14.06 -3.07
C GLY A 196 6.18 -14.61 -1.70
N ALA A 197 5.20 -14.89 -0.83
CA ALA A 197 5.44 -15.50 0.49
C ALA A 197 5.98 -16.93 0.36
N ILE A 198 5.42 -17.69 -0.59
CA ILE A 198 5.83 -19.07 -0.92
C ILE A 198 7.28 -19.09 -1.41
N LEU A 199 7.66 -18.20 -2.33
CA LEU A 199 9.02 -18.11 -2.85
C LEU A 199 10.03 -17.65 -1.78
N ALA A 200 9.65 -16.64 -0.99
CA ALA A 200 10.48 -16.16 0.12
C ALA A 200 10.78 -17.29 1.11
N TYR A 201 9.77 -18.07 1.49
CA TYR A 201 9.95 -19.22 2.37
C TYR A 201 10.82 -20.31 1.73
N LYS A 202 10.52 -20.72 0.49
CA LYS A 202 11.22 -21.82 -0.19
C LYS A 202 12.72 -21.53 -0.38
N PHE A 203 13.08 -20.29 -0.66
CA PHE A 203 14.46 -19.88 -0.90
C PHE A 203 15.12 -19.19 0.29
N ASN A 204 14.42 -19.05 1.41
CA ASN A 204 14.88 -18.35 2.61
C ASN A 204 15.36 -16.92 2.30
N ILE A 205 14.54 -16.18 1.55
CA ILE A 205 14.79 -14.78 1.16
C ILE A 205 13.95 -13.86 2.06
N PRO A 206 14.50 -12.75 2.58
CA PRO A 206 13.74 -11.75 3.32
C PRO A 206 12.51 -11.25 2.55
N LEU A 207 11.41 -10.96 3.27
CA LEU A 207 10.11 -10.67 2.66
C LEU A 207 9.57 -9.31 3.07
N VAL A 208 9.23 -8.50 2.07
CA VAL A 208 8.53 -7.22 2.23
C VAL A 208 7.20 -7.28 1.50
N PHE A 209 6.10 -7.02 2.21
CA PHE A 209 4.77 -6.93 1.59
C PHE A 209 4.38 -5.49 1.23
N ASN A 210 3.59 -5.32 0.16
CA ASN A 210 3.17 -4.03 -0.40
C ASN A 210 1.64 -3.86 -0.59
N VAL A 211 0.84 -4.14 0.44
CA VAL A 211 -0.57 -3.71 0.60
C VAL A 211 -1.15 -4.32 1.88
N ARG A 212 -2.17 -3.70 2.48
CA ARG A 212 -2.92 -4.27 3.61
C ARG A 212 -3.66 -5.59 3.32
N TRP A 213 -3.93 -5.93 2.05
CA TRP A 213 -4.85 -6.98 1.66
C TRP A 213 -4.13 -8.30 1.43
N THR A 214 -4.64 -9.36 2.04
CA THR A 214 -4.16 -10.74 1.88
C THR A 214 -5.26 -11.62 1.31
N ILE A 215 -4.91 -12.83 0.93
CA ILE A 215 -5.86 -13.89 0.53
C ILE A 215 -6.85 -14.27 1.65
N GLN A 216 -6.52 -13.99 2.91
CA GLN A 216 -7.37 -14.26 4.08
C GLN A 216 -7.97 -12.99 4.70
N GLY A 217 -7.99 -11.88 3.96
CA GLY A 217 -8.54 -10.60 4.42
C GLY A 217 -7.46 -9.59 4.79
N GLU A 218 -7.73 -8.75 5.78
CA GLU A 218 -6.89 -7.59 6.11
C GLU A 218 -5.70 -7.98 7.01
N GLY A 219 -4.50 -7.57 6.63
CA GLY A 219 -3.23 -8.05 7.17
C GLY A 219 -3.00 -7.71 8.64
N HIS A 220 -3.55 -6.62 9.19
CA HIS A 220 -3.40 -6.38 10.63
C HIS A 220 -4.13 -7.42 11.47
N PHE A 221 -5.23 -8.04 11.01
CA PHE A 221 -5.86 -9.14 11.74
C PHE A 221 -4.94 -10.38 11.84
N ALA A 222 -3.91 -10.44 10.99
CA ALA A 222 -2.88 -11.47 11.04
C ALA A 222 -1.66 -11.09 11.88
N LEU A 223 -1.38 -9.80 12.02
CA LEU A 223 -0.11 -9.29 12.51
C LEU A 223 -0.18 -8.39 13.74
N ALA A 224 -1.35 -7.90 14.12
CA ALA A 224 -1.49 -6.97 15.23
C ALA A 224 -2.77 -7.25 16.04
N PRO A 225 -2.76 -6.99 17.36
CA PRO A 225 -3.96 -7.02 18.18
C PRO A 225 -5.08 -6.19 17.54
N SER A 226 -6.19 -6.87 17.23
CA SER A 226 -7.31 -6.30 16.49
C SER A 226 -8.61 -6.53 17.26
N LEU A 227 -8.73 -5.86 18.41
CA LEU A 227 -9.87 -5.99 19.32
C LEU A 227 -11.15 -5.47 18.67
N LEU A 228 -12.13 -6.37 18.48
CA LEU A 228 -13.42 -6.07 17.83
C LEU A 228 -14.31 -5.06 18.59
N SER A 229 -13.91 -4.66 19.79
CA SER A 229 -14.62 -3.66 20.59
C SER A 229 -14.49 -2.24 20.02
N TYR A 230 -13.42 -1.95 19.27
CA TYR A 230 -13.18 -0.65 18.65
C TYR A 230 -12.49 -0.74 17.28
N VAL A 231 -11.92 -1.88 16.88
CA VAL A 231 -11.38 -2.05 15.53
C VAL A 231 -12.50 -2.54 14.61
N PRO A 232 -12.98 -1.71 13.65
CA PRO A 232 -13.99 -2.14 12.71
C PRO A 232 -13.42 -3.18 11.74
N VAL A 233 -14.18 -4.26 11.53
CA VAL A 233 -13.87 -5.28 10.54
C VAL A 233 -14.13 -4.69 9.16
N PRO A 234 -13.22 -4.85 8.19
CA PRO A 234 -13.44 -4.32 6.85
C PRO A 234 -14.73 -4.83 6.22
N GLY A 235 -15.45 -3.94 5.55
CA GLY A 235 -16.79 -4.20 5.01
C GLY A 235 -17.93 -4.11 6.02
N ALA A 236 -17.64 -3.87 7.31
CA ALA A 236 -18.69 -3.59 8.28
C ALA A 236 -19.24 -2.15 8.16
N GLU A 237 -18.51 -1.22 7.53
CA GLU A 237 -18.88 0.20 7.43
C GLU A 237 -19.17 0.78 8.83
N LEU A 238 -18.17 0.66 9.71
CA LEU A 238 -18.22 1.09 11.11
C LEU A 238 -17.01 1.95 11.44
N THR A 239 -17.17 2.82 12.43
CA THR A 239 -16.09 3.65 12.98
C THR A 239 -15.44 2.96 14.19
N ASP A 240 -14.36 3.56 14.71
CA ASP A 240 -13.75 3.17 15.98
C ASP A 240 -14.59 3.51 17.22
N LYS A 241 -15.71 4.22 17.03
CA LYS A 241 -16.66 4.61 18.08
C LYS A 241 -17.99 3.90 17.86
N MET A 242 -18.09 2.68 18.37
CA MET A 242 -19.26 1.82 18.18
C MET A 242 -20.17 1.78 19.41
N SER A 243 -21.48 1.88 19.18
CA SER A 243 -22.52 1.47 20.13
C SER A 243 -22.52 -0.06 20.35
N PHE A 244 -23.30 -0.55 21.32
CA PHE A 244 -23.42 -1.99 21.56
C PHE A 244 -23.88 -2.76 20.31
N LEU A 245 -24.93 -2.31 19.63
CA LEU A 245 -25.44 -2.99 18.42
C LEU A 245 -24.45 -2.94 17.27
N GLN A 246 -23.69 -1.85 17.13
CA GLN A 246 -22.61 -1.77 16.15
C GLN A 246 -21.46 -2.74 16.48
N ARG A 247 -21.11 -2.93 17.76
CA ARG A 247 -20.15 -3.97 18.16
C ARG A 247 -20.68 -5.37 17.88
N VAL A 248 -21.98 -5.64 18.08
CA VAL A 248 -22.61 -6.92 17.68
C VAL A 248 -22.48 -7.12 16.17
N LYS A 249 -22.81 -6.12 15.35
CA LYS A 249 -22.61 -6.15 13.90
C LYS A 249 -21.15 -6.46 13.56
N ASN A 250 -20.21 -5.78 14.21
CA ASN A 250 -18.77 -5.97 13.98
C ASN A 250 -18.32 -7.42 14.27
N VAL A 251 -18.76 -7.99 15.38
CA VAL A 251 -18.47 -9.39 15.75
C VAL A 251 -19.09 -10.36 14.74
N LEU A 252 -20.33 -10.14 14.32
CA LEU A 252 -20.98 -10.99 13.32
C LEU A 252 -20.26 -10.92 11.96
N THR A 253 -19.84 -9.73 11.53
CA THR A 253 -19.03 -9.56 10.30
C THR A 253 -17.70 -10.31 10.43
N TYR A 254 -17.01 -10.20 11.57
CA TYR A 254 -15.78 -10.96 11.81
C TYR A 254 -16.01 -12.47 11.68
N LEU A 255 -17.02 -13.01 12.36
CA LEU A 255 -17.35 -14.44 12.31
C LEU A 255 -17.67 -14.90 10.89
N PHE A 256 -18.40 -14.08 10.13
CA PHE A 256 -18.69 -14.34 8.72
C PHE A 256 -17.41 -14.38 7.87
N THR A 257 -16.48 -13.44 8.05
CA THR A 257 -15.18 -13.47 7.36
C THR A 257 -14.37 -14.70 7.73
N ARG A 258 -14.36 -15.11 9.01
CA ARG A 258 -13.68 -16.35 9.45
C ARG A 258 -14.31 -17.59 8.80
N PHE A 259 -15.63 -17.63 8.69
CA PHE A 259 -16.34 -18.69 8.00
C PHE A 259 -15.99 -18.74 6.50
N GLN A 260 -15.95 -17.59 5.82
CA GLN A 260 -15.54 -17.51 4.41
C GLN A 260 -14.12 -18.06 4.20
N ILE A 261 -13.17 -17.69 5.06
CA ILE A 261 -11.80 -18.21 5.00
C ILE A 261 -11.78 -19.73 5.13
N ALA A 262 -12.48 -20.29 6.11
CA ALA A 262 -12.52 -21.72 6.38
C ALA A 262 -13.14 -22.55 5.25
N VAL A 263 -14.11 -21.98 4.50
CA VAL A 263 -14.87 -22.70 3.46
C VAL A 263 -14.32 -22.45 2.05
N VAL A 264 -13.70 -21.29 1.81
CA VAL A 264 -13.23 -20.88 0.47
C VAL A 264 -11.72 -21.00 0.38
N THR A 265 -11.00 -20.34 1.29
CA THR A 265 -9.55 -20.21 1.21
C THR A 265 -8.86 -21.47 1.71
N ASP A 266 -9.12 -21.89 2.95
CA ASP A 266 -8.38 -23.00 3.57
C ASP A 266 -8.40 -24.31 2.75
N PRO A 267 -9.53 -24.71 2.10
CA PRO A 267 -9.56 -25.91 1.26
C PRO A 267 -8.69 -25.84 0.00
N ILE A 268 -8.33 -24.64 -0.45
CA ILE A 268 -7.46 -24.43 -1.63
C ILE A 268 -5.99 -24.42 -1.19
N TYR A 269 -5.66 -23.64 -0.16
CA TYR A 269 -4.25 -23.38 0.19
C TYR A 269 -3.65 -24.43 1.13
N THR A 270 -4.46 -25.08 1.98
CA THR A 270 -3.95 -26.09 2.93
C THR A 270 -3.40 -27.33 2.21
N PRO A 271 -4.11 -27.94 1.25
CA PRO A 271 -3.57 -29.10 0.52
C PRO A 271 -2.30 -28.74 -0.26
N PHE A 272 -2.22 -27.54 -0.82
CA PHE A 272 -1.03 -27.06 -1.50
C PHE A 272 0.17 -26.97 -0.55
N CYS A 273 0.01 -26.35 0.62
CA CYS A 273 1.09 -26.24 1.60
C CYS A 273 1.53 -27.62 2.08
N LEU A 274 0.58 -28.52 2.33
CA LEU A 274 0.87 -29.90 2.70
C LEU A 274 1.69 -30.63 1.62
N LYS A 275 1.30 -30.50 0.34
CA LYS A 275 2.01 -31.11 -0.81
C LYS A 275 3.46 -30.61 -0.93
N HIS A 276 3.69 -29.31 -0.78
CA HIS A 276 4.98 -28.70 -1.11
C HIS A 276 5.92 -28.47 0.09
N PHE A 277 5.39 -28.36 1.31
CA PHE A 277 6.15 -27.98 2.50
C PHE A 277 5.90 -28.89 3.71
N GLY A 278 4.94 -29.81 3.63
CA GLY A 278 4.60 -30.72 4.72
C GLY A 278 3.67 -30.10 5.78
N PRO A 279 3.32 -30.85 6.83
CA PRO A 279 2.28 -30.49 7.79
C PRO A 279 2.67 -29.38 8.77
N SER A 280 3.96 -29.05 8.88
CA SER A 280 4.45 -27.99 9.77
C SER A 280 4.25 -26.59 9.22
N VAL A 281 3.91 -26.45 7.93
CA VAL A 281 3.71 -25.16 7.27
C VAL A 281 2.24 -24.99 6.95
N ASN A 282 1.63 -24.00 7.59
CA ASN A 282 0.31 -23.54 7.18
C ASN A 282 0.46 -22.29 6.30
N TYR A 283 -0.53 -22.03 5.46
CA TYR A 283 -0.46 -20.92 4.52
C TYR A 283 -0.31 -19.56 5.21
N PHE A 284 -1.02 -19.37 6.32
CA PHE A 284 -1.05 -18.11 7.06
C PHE A 284 0.29 -17.77 7.72
N SER A 285 1.03 -18.77 8.21
CA SER A 285 2.33 -18.56 8.85
C SER A 285 3.36 -17.98 7.88
N LEU A 286 3.23 -18.27 6.58
CA LEU A 286 4.07 -17.66 5.54
C LEU A 286 3.95 -16.13 5.50
N PHE A 287 2.80 -15.58 5.89
CA PHE A 287 2.57 -14.14 5.96
C PHE A 287 3.07 -13.53 7.26
N GLN A 288 2.96 -14.28 8.37
CA GLN A 288 3.41 -13.83 9.69
C GLN A 288 4.93 -13.70 9.77
N ASP A 289 5.66 -14.41 8.91
CA ASP A 289 7.11 -14.34 8.84
C ASP A 289 7.65 -13.14 8.05
N ALA A 290 6.81 -12.29 7.46
CA ALA A 290 7.27 -11.10 6.75
C ALA A 290 8.11 -10.16 7.62
N ASP A 291 9.24 -9.70 7.06
CA ASP A 291 10.19 -8.82 7.75
C ASP A 291 9.63 -7.41 7.89
N ILE A 292 9.00 -6.89 6.84
CA ILE A 292 8.31 -5.59 6.84
C ILE A 292 6.99 -5.70 6.07
N TRP A 293 5.97 -5.01 6.57
CA TRP A 293 4.71 -4.81 5.88
C TRP A 293 4.52 -3.33 5.54
N LEU A 294 4.63 -3.00 4.26
CA LEU A 294 4.36 -1.67 3.74
C LEU A 294 2.85 -1.50 3.53
N MET A 295 2.20 -0.83 4.49
CA MET A 295 0.77 -0.54 4.45
C MET A 295 0.52 0.71 3.58
N ARG A 296 -0.24 0.53 2.48
CA ARG A 296 -0.62 1.61 1.54
C ARG A 296 -1.68 2.59 2.08
N ASN A 297 -1.79 2.70 3.39
CA ASN A 297 -2.66 3.63 4.10
C ASN A 297 -1.90 4.33 5.23
N ASP A 298 -2.56 5.30 5.85
CA ASP A 298 -2.12 5.99 7.05
C ASP A 298 -3.35 6.36 7.89
N PHE A 299 -3.14 7.05 9.02
CA PHE A 299 -4.22 7.42 9.94
C PHE A 299 -4.98 8.70 9.54
N THR A 300 -4.58 9.37 8.46
CA THR A 300 -5.44 10.37 7.82
C THR A 300 -6.61 9.67 7.12
N PHE A 301 -6.35 8.51 6.51
CA PHE A 301 -7.39 7.67 5.92
C PHE A 301 -8.05 6.68 6.90
N GLU A 302 -7.29 6.01 7.76
CA GLU A 302 -7.79 4.98 8.69
C GLU A 302 -8.21 5.52 10.07
N PHE A 303 -8.81 4.64 10.88
CA PHE A 303 -8.95 4.85 12.31
C PHE A 303 -7.72 4.34 13.08
N PRO A 304 -7.32 4.99 14.19
CA PRO A 304 -6.21 4.53 15.02
C PRO A 304 -6.43 3.11 15.55
N ARG A 305 -5.38 2.28 15.53
CA ARG A 305 -5.39 0.90 16.03
C ARG A 305 -4.00 0.45 16.48
N PRO A 306 -3.88 -0.66 17.24
CA PRO A 306 -2.59 -1.24 17.58
C PRO A 306 -1.86 -1.69 16.31
N THR A 307 -0.55 -1.47 16.28
CA THR A 307 0.31 -1.81 15.16
C THR A 307 1.62 -2.42 15.67
N MET A 308 2.33 -3.13 14.80
CA MET A 308 3.61 -3.77 15.13
C MET A 308 4.80 -2.96 14.59
N PRO A 309 6.00 -3.09 15.18
CA PRO A 309 7.19 -2.39 14.70
C PRO A 309 7.57 -2.70 13.24
N ASN A 310 7.19 -3.86 12.72
CA ASN A 310 7.40 -4.23 11.32
C ASN A 310 6.31 -3.73 10.35
N ILE A 311 5.28 -3.02 10.83
CA ILE A 311 4.24 -2.42 10.00
C ILE A 311 4.58 -0.95 9.74
N VAL A 312 4.75 -0.62 8.46
CA VAL A 312 5.15 0.71 8.00
C VAL A 312 4.03 1.33 7.19
N TYR A 313 3.42 2.40 7.72
CA TYR A 313 2.41 3.16 7.01
C TYR A 313 3.04 4.10 5.98
N MET A 314 2.57 4.00 4.75
CA MET A 314 3.04 4.78 3.60
C MET A 314 1.87 5.23 2.71
N GLY A 315 0.75 5.61 3.31
CA GLY A 315 -0.37 6.25 2.60
C GLY A 315 0.13 7.37 1.68
N GLY A 316 -0.43 7.44 0.46
CA GLY A 316 -0.13 8.49 -0.51
C GLY A 316 1.26 8.42 -1.17
N PHE A 317 2.02 7.32 -1.02
CA PHE A 317 3.35 7.21 -1.62
C PHE A 317 3.38 7.33 -3.16
N GLN A 318 2.27 7.02 -3.82
CA GLN A 318 2.10 7.18 -5.26
C GLN A 318 1.79 8.62 -5.68
N CYS A 319 1.33 9.46 -4.75
CA CYS A 319 0.89 10.82 -5.03
C CYS A 319 2.10 11.74 -5.30
N LYS A 320 1.93 12.69 -6.22
CA LYS A 320 3.00 13.60 -6.64
C LYS A 320 2.48 15.04 -6.70
N PRO A 321 3.35 16.05 -6.54
CA PRO A 321 2.98 17.42 -6.87
C PRO A 321 2.44 17.50 -8.30
N ALA A 322 1.40 18.31 -8.51
CA ALA A 322 0.79 18.46 -9.82
C ALA A 322 1.79 19.05 -10.83
N LYS A 323 1.83 18.45 -12.02
CA LYS A 323 2.54 18.98 -13.18
C LYS A 323 1.60 19.89 -13.99
N PRO A 324 2.15 20.78 -14.84
CA PRO A 324 1.34 21.55 -15.78
C PRO A 324 0.49 20.63 -16.67
N LEU A 325 -0.77 20.99 -16.87
CA LEU A 325 -1.67 20.27 -17.75
C LEU A 325 -1.30 20.53 -19.23
N PRO A 326 -1.64 19.60 -20.15
CA PRO A 326 -1.62 19.88 -21.58
C PRO A 326 -2.44 21.13 -21.92
N THR A 327 -2.00 21.91 -22.91
CA THR A 327 -2.57 23.23 -23.22
C THR A 327 -4.08 23.21 -23.44
N ASP A 328 -4.58 22.23 -24.19
CA ASP A 328 -6.00 22.04 -24.47
C ASP A 328 -6.82 21.76 -23.21
N LEU A 329 -6.28 20.94 -22.31
CA LEU A 329 -6.91 20.63 -21.03
C LEU A 329 -6.88 21.83 -20.08
N GLU A 330 -5.77 22.56 -20.04
CA GLU A 330 -5.61 23.79 -19.27
C GLU A 330 -6.61 24.85 -19.73
N GLU A 331 -6.75 25.08 -21.04
CA GLU A 331 -7.74 26.01 -21.60
C GLU A 331 -9.17 25.63 -21.19
N PHE A 332 -9.52 24.34 -21.24
CA PHE A 332 -10.83 23.87 -20.77
C PHE A 332 -11.03 24.13 -19.27
N VAL A 333 -10.02 23.85 -18.44
CA VAL A 333 -10.06 24.08 -16.99
C VAL A 333 -10.22 25.57 -16.68
N GLN A 334 -9.46 26.45 -17.36
CA GLN A 334 -9.54 27.90 -17.17
C GLN A 334 -10.87 28.48 -17.64
N SER A 335 -11.50 27.90 -18.68
CA SER A 335 -12.83 28.31 -19.15
C SER A 335 -13.95 28.17 -18.10
N SER A 336 -13.69 27.44 -17.00
CA SER A 336 -14.62 27.33 -15.86
C SER A 336 -14.76 28.61 -15.03
N GLY A 337 -13.84 29.56 -15.17
CA GLY A 337 -13.86 30.83 -14.46
C GLY A 337 -14.01 30.66 -12.94
N LYS A 338 -14.92 31.41 -12.33
CA LYS A 338 -15.15 31.37 -10.87
C LYS A 338 -15.84 30.09 -10.38
N HIS A 339 -16.47 29.32 -11.27
CA HIS A 339 -17.24 28.14 -10.88
C HIS A 339 -16.34 26.93 -10.62
N GLY A 340 -15.21 26.85 -11.32
CA GLY A 340 -14.26 25.76 -11.19
C GLY A 340 -14.71 24.46 -11.86
N VAL A 341 -13.96 23.40 -11.57
CA VAL A 341 -14.04 22.13 -12.29
C VAL A 341 -14.37 20.97 -11.36
N ILE A 342 -15.18 20.04 -11.85
CA ILE A 342 -15.44 18.74 -11.25
C ILE A 342 -14.70 17.69 -12.05
N VAL A 343 -13.97 16.82 -11.37
CA VAL A 343 -13.33 15.65 -12.00
C VAL A 343 -14.14 14.42 -11.66
N MET A 344 -14.43 13.56 -12.64
CA MET A 344 -15.09 12.27 -12.41
C MET A 344 -14.26 11.12 -12.96
N SER A 345 -13.97 10.14 -12.09
CA SER A 345 -13.26 8.91 -12.44
C SER A 345 -13.72 7.74 -11.56
N LEU A 346 -14.17 6.66 -12.20
CA LEU A 346 -14.61 5.44 -11.51
C LEU A 346 -13.56 4.32 -11.55
N GLY A 347 -12.30 4.68 -11.83
CA GLY A 347 -11.20 3.73 -11.97
C GLY A 347 -11.21 3.00 -13.31
N THR A 348 -10.18 2.19 -13.56
CA THR A 348 -9.95 1.56 -14.87
C THR A 348 -10.72 0.27 -15.10
N LEU A 349 -11.10 -0.45 -14.03
CA LEU A 349 -11.89 -1.69 -14.09
C LEU A 349 -13.36 -1.46 -14.51
N VAL A 350 -13.79 -0.20 -14.53
CA VAL A 350 -15.14 0.19 -14.92
C VAL A 350 -15.04 1.03 -16.17
N ALA A 351 -15.15 0.36 -17.32
CA ALA A 351 -15.17 1.03 -18.62
C ALA A 351 -16.45 1.86 -18.81
N GLN A 352 -17.58 1.35 -18.32
CA GLN A 352 -18.88 1.99 -18.46
C GLN A 352 -19.84 1.61 -17.32
N LEU A 353 -20.71 2.55 -16.97
CA LEU A 353 -21.89 2.31 -16.14
C LEU A 353 -23.08 1.95 -17.05
N PRO A 354 -24.19 1.41 -16.49
CA PRO A 354 -25.45 1.29 -17.23
C PRO A 354 -25.84 2.62 -17.88
N GLN A 355 -26.41 2.55 -19.09
CA GLN A 355 -26.62 3.73 -19.93
C GLN A 355 -27.60 4.73 -19.29
N ASP A 356 -28.62 4.23 -18.61
CA ASP A 356 -29.58 5.05 -17.86
C ASP A 356 -28.91 5.83 -16.71
N VAL A 357 -28.09 5.15 -15.90
CA VAL A 357 -27.29 5.78 -14.84
C VAL A 357 -26.33 6.82 -15.41
N THR A 358 -25.69 6.49 -16.54
CA THR A 358 -24.76 7.41 -17.23
C THR A 358 -25.48 8.65 -17.74
N ASN A 359 -26.68 8.50 -18.31
CA ASN A 359 -27.51 9.61 -18.78
C ASN A 359 -28.00 10.48 -17.61
N ASP A 360 -28.35 9.90 -16.46
CA ASP A 360 -28.76 10.66 -15.28
C ASP A 360 -27.62 11.50 -14.72
N ILE A 361 -26.41 10.93 -14.62
CA ILE A 361 -25.20 11.64 -14.22
C ILE A 361 -24.89 12.78 -15.21
N ALA A 362 -24.93 12.51 -16.51
CA ALA A 362 -24.71 13.53 -17.55
C ALA A 362 -25.74 14.65 -17.50
N ALA A 363 -27.01 14.32 -17.27
CA ALA A 363 -28.11 15.29 -17.15
C ALA A 363 -27.99 16.14 -15.87
N ALA A 364 -27.43 15.59 -14.80
CA ALA A 364 -27.14 16.34 -13.58
C ALA A 364 -25.97 17.31 -13.80
N PHE A 365 -24.88 16.84 -14.42
CA PHE A 365 -23.75 17.71 -14.77
C PHE A 365 -24.16 18.87 -15.68
N ALA A 366 -25.03 18.64 -16.65
CA ALA A 366 -25.51 19.67 -17.57
C ALA A 366 -26.24 20.84 -16.87
N GLN A 367 -26.72 20.65 -15.64
CA GLN A 367 -27.41 21.69 -14.85
C GLN A 367 -26.45 22.53 -13.99
N LEU A 368 -25.17 22.17 -13.94
CA LEU A 368 -24.17 22.85 -13.11
C LEU A 368 -23.40 23.88 -13.91
N PRO A 369 -23.05 25.04 -13.30
CA PRO A 369 -22.20 26.03 -13.95
C PRO A 369 -20.72 25.62 -14.00
N GLN A 370 -20.32 24.60 -13.25
CA GLN A 370 -18.98 24.02 -13.28
C GLN A 370 -18.69 23.36 -14.63
N LYS A 371 -17.42 23.39 -15.03
CA LYS A 371 -16.93 22.47 -16.07
C LYS A 371 -16.72 21.09 -15.46
N VAL A 372 -16.88 20.05 -16.26
CA VAL A 372 -16.72 18.67 -15.82
C VAL A 372 -15.73 17.98 -16.75
N ILE A 373 -14.74 17.30 -16.17
CA ILE A 373 -13.85 16.40 -16.90
C ILE A 373 -14.15 15.00 -16.40
N TRP A 374 -14.64 14.14 -17.30
CA TRP A 374 -15.11 12.81 -16.95
C TRP A 374 -14.37 11.75 -17.76
N ARG A 375 -13.62 10.89 -17.07
CA ARG A 375 -13.09 9.67 -17.69
C ARG A 375 -14.23 8.71 -18.02
N TYR A 376 -14.47 8.47 -19.30
CA TYR A 376 -15.54 7.58 -19.74
C TYR A 376 -15.24 7.02 -21.12
N THR A 377 -15.17 5.70 -21.23
CA THR A 377 -14.86 4.98 -22.48
C THR A 377 -16.07 4.26 -23.08
N GLY A 378 -17.27 4.54 -22.57
CA GLY A 378 -18.53 3.97 -23.08
C GLY A 378 -19.21 4.85 -24.14
N PRO A 379 -20.42 4.46 -24.60
CA PRO A 379 -21.19 5.25 -25.56
C PRO A 379 -21.56 6.63 -25.02
N ARG A 380 -21.29 7.68 -25.81
CA ARG A 380 -21.57 9.08 -25.42
C ARG A 380 -23.00 9.23 -24.85
N PRO A 381 -23.17 9.81 -23.65
CA PRO A 381 -24.49 9.99 -23.04
C PRO A 381 -25.38 10.92 -23.87
N MET A 382 -26.67 10.61 -23.97
CA MET A 382 -27.62 11.39 -24.77
C MET A 382 -27.90 12.78 -24.17
N THR A 383 -27.73 12.90 -22.85
CA THR A 383 -28.00 14.10 -22.04
C THR A 383 -26.73 14.88 -21.70
N LEU A 384 -25.62 14.62 -22.39
CA LEU A 384 -24.34 15.28 -22.13
C LEU A 384 -24.39 16.78 -22.43
N GLY A 385 -24.17 17.61 -21.42
CA GLY A 385 -24.10 19.07 -21.57
C GLY A 385 -22.78 19.58 -22.15
N ASN A 386 -22.80 20.79 -22.71
CA ASN A 386 -21.63 21.48 -23.28
C ASN A 386 -20.55 21.86 -22.25
N ASN A 387 -20.85 21.71 -20.95
CA ASN A 387 -19.90 21.93 -19.87
C ASN A 387 -19.06 20.69 -19.53
N THR A 388 -19.34 19.53 -20.14
CA THR A 388 -18.68 18.26 -19.83
C THR A 388 -17.76 17.81 -20.96
N LEU A 389 -16.49 17.58 -20.64
CA LEU A 389 -15.49 16.97 -21.50
C LEU A 389 -15.34 15.49 -21.12
N LEU A 390 -15.59 14.60 -22.09
CA LEU A 390 -15.31 13.17 -21.95
C LEU A 390 -13.90 12.88 -22.45
N VAL A 391 -13.16 12.07 -21.70
CA VAL A 391 -11.80 11.64 -22.06
C VAL A 391 -11.61 10.16 -21.77
N ASP A 392 -10.74 9.50 -22.53
CA ASP A 392 -10.38 8.10 -22.28
C ASP A 392 -9.40 7.96 -21.10
N TRP A 393 -8.55 8.98 -20.93
CA TRP A 393 -7.52 9.04 -19.91
C TRP A 393 -7.48 10.39 -19.20
N LEU A 394 -7.23 10.36 -17.89
CA LEU A 394 -7.07 11.55 -17.05
C LEU A 394 -5.65 11.62 -16.48
N PRO A 395 -4.96 12.77 -16.56
CA PRO A 395 -3.86 13.07 -15.66
C PRO A 395 -4.44 13.39 -14.26
N GLN A 396 -5.02 12.38 -13.59
CA GLN A 396 -5.87 12.54 -12.40
C GLN A 396 -5.13 13.26 -11.26
N ASN A 397 -3.88 12.87 -10.98
CA ASN A 397 -3.04 13.53 -9.97
C ASN A 397 -2.89 15.04 -10.26
N ASP A 398 -2.57 15.39 -11.51
CA ASP A 398 -2.29 16.77 -11.89
C ASP A 398 -3.57 17.62 -11.91
N LEU A 399 -4.68 17.03 -12.38
CA LEU A 399 -6.00 17.63 -12.28
C LEU A 399 -6.36 17.89 -10.83
N LEU A 400 -6.32 16.89 -9.94
CA LEU A 400 -6.69 17.07 -8.53
C LEU A 400 -5.86 18.13 -7.81
N GLY A 401 -4.58 18.28 -8.17
CA GLY A 401 -3.73 19.35 -7.63
C GLY A 401 -3.92 20.73 -8.27
N HIS A 402 -4.78 20.86 -9.28
CA HIS A 402 -5.06 22.14 -9.93
C HIS A 402 -6.01 23.01 -9.07
N PRO A 403 -5.73 24.32 -8.88
CA PRO A 403 -6.49 25.19 -7.96
C PRO A 403 -7.97 25.40 -8.33
N GLN A 404 -8.34 25.12 -9.60
CA GLN A 404 -9.72 25.22 -10.08
C GLN A 404 -10.60 24.03 -9.70
N ILE A 405 -10.04 22.90 -9.26
CA ILE A 405 -10.84 21.74 -8.89
C ILE A 405 -11.63 22.03 -7.61
N LYS A 406 -12.91 21.67 -7.61
CA LYS A 406 -13.82 21.86 -6.48
C LYS A 406 -14.27 20.56 -5.84
N ALA A 407 -14.43 19.50 -6.63
CA ALA A 407 -14.88 18.20 -6.15
C ALA A 407 -14.35 17.07 -7.04
N PHE A 408 -14.19 15.90 -6.43
CA PHE A 408 -13.85 14.66 -7.12
C PHE A 408 -15.00 13.65 -6.99
N VAL A 409 -15.61 13.29 -8.11
CA VAL A 409 -16.59 12.20 -8.16
C VAL A 409 -15.84 10.89 -8.37
N ALA A 410 -15.86 10.03 -7.35
CA ALA A 410 -14.98 8.87 -7.29
C ALA A 410 -15.69 7.61 -6.81
N HIS A 411 -15.29 6.48 -7.36
CA HIS A 411 -15.79 5.17 -6.92
C HIS A 411 -15.33 4.72 -5.52
N GLY A 412 -14.35 5.38 -4.89
CA GLY A 412 -13.84 4.98 -3.56
C GLY A 412 -12.64 4.04 -3.55
N GLY A 413 -12.01 3.77 -4.70
CA GLY A 413 -10.76 3.03 -4.74
C GLY A 413 -9.64 3.76 -3.98
N THR A 414 -8.84 3.02 -3.21
CA THR A 414 -7.83 3.57 -2.28
C THR A 414 -6.89 4.58 -2.93
N ASN A 415 -6.45 4.34 -4.17
CA ASN A 415 -5.53 5.25 -4.87
C ASN A 415 -6.14 6.64 -5.09
N GLY A 416 -7.37 6.69 -5.61
CA GLY A 416 -8.05 7.97 -5.87
C GLY A 416 -8.44 8.68 -4.56
N VAL A 417 -8.78 7.92 -3.51
CA VAL A 417 -9.01 8.49 -2.18
C VAL A 417 -7.72 9.13 -1.63
N GLN A 418 -6.59 8.45 -1.75
CA GLN A 418 -5.29 8.98 -1.30
C GLN A 418 -4.86 10.22 -2.10
N GLU A 419 -5.08 10.25 -3.42
CA GLU A 419 -4.83 11.46 -4.23
C GLU A 419 -5.74 12.62 -3.84
N ALA A 420 -7.00 12.35 -3.52
CA ALA A 420 -7.94 13.37 -3.04
C ALA A 420 -7.53 13.94 -1.67
N ILE A 421 -7.06 13.08 -0.75
CA ILE A 421 -6.47 13.51 0.53
C ILE A 421 -5.22 14.34 0.27
N TYR A 422 -4.30 13.86 -0.57
CA TYR A 422 -3.05 14.54 -0.88
C TYR A 422 -3.29 15.96 -1.40
N HIS A 423 -4.23 16.13 -2.34
CA HIS A 423 -4.53 17.44 -2.95
C HIS A 423 -5.61 18.25 -2.23
N GLY A 424 -6.23 17.72 -1.18
CA GLY A 424 -7.22 18.45 -0.39
C GLY A 424 -8.58 18.64 -1.10
N VAL A 425 -8.98 17.72 -1.98
CA VAL A 425 -10.20 17.80 -2.80
C VAL A 425 -11.32 16.92 -2.22
N PRO A 426 -12.50 17.48 -1.85
CA PRO A 426 -13.59 16.70 -1.28
C PRO A 426 -14.23 15.75 -2.30
N ILE A 427 -14.83 14.67 -1.80
CA ILE A 427 -15.28 13.54 -2.63
C ILE A 427 -16.80 13.44 -2.68
N LEU A 428 -17.36 13.26 -3.87
CA LEU A 428 -18.67 12.63 -4.05
C LEU A 428 -18.44 11.15 -4.38
N GLY A 429 -18.78 10.28 -3.44
CA GLY A 429 -18.51 8.85 -3.49
C GLY A 429 -19.62 8.08 -4.20
N VAL A 430 -19.27 7.26 -5.18
CA VAL A 430 -20.20 6.35 -5.89
C VAL A 430 -19.64 4.91 -5.81
N PRO A 431 -19.78 4.21 -4.67
CA PRO A 431 -19.16 2.91 -4.44
C PRO A 431 -19.74 1.83 -5.36
N LEU A 432 -18.85 1.05 -5.98
CA LEU A 432 -19.24 0.01 -6.94
C LEU A 432 -19.06 -1.38 -6.33
N VAL A 433 -17.83 -1.73 -5.93
CA VAL A 433 -17.43 -3.09 -5.53
C VAL A 433 -16.25 -3.12 -4.54
N PHE A 434 -15.94 -4.29 -3.99
CA PHE A 434 -14.78 -4.53 -3.12
C PHE A 434 -14.77 -3.65 -1.86
N ASP A 435 -13.63 -3.06 -1.53
CA ASP A 435 -13.42 -2.23 -0.34
C ASP A 435 -13.92 -0.79 -0.51
N GLN A 436 -14.45 -0.43 -1.69
CA GLN A 436 -14.88 0.92 -2.02
C GLN A 436 -15.95 1.50 -1.09
N PRO A 437 -17.05 0.78 -0.72
CA PRO A 437 -18.03 1.30 0.23
C PRO A 437 -17.38 1.64 1.57
N ASP A 438 -16.54 0.74 2.08
CA ASP A 438 -15.88 0.86 3.38
C ASP A 438 -14.83 2.00 3.39
N ASN A 439 -14.13 2.20 2.26
CA ASN A 439 -13.21 3.31 2.08
C ASN A 439 -13.95 4.66 2.08
N LEU A 440 -15.05 4.78 1.33
CA LEU A 440 -15.85 6.01 1.30
C LEU A 440 -16.55 6.28 2.63
N PHE A 441 -17.00 5.25 3.34
CA PHE A 441 -17.57 5.38 4.67
C PHE A 441 -16.57 6.04 5.65
N ARG A 442 -15.28 5.66 5.61
CA ARG A 442 -14.24 6.34 6.40
C ARG A 442 -14.10 7.82 6.05
N MET A 443 -14.17 8.14 4.77
CA MET A 443 -14.06 9.53 4.30
C MET A 443 -15.28 10.37 4.72
N GLU A 444 -16.48 9.80 4.66
CA GLU A 444 -17.72 10.42 5.15
C GLU A 444 -17.69 10.61 6.67
N ALA A 445 -17.24 9.59 7.43
CA ALA A 445 -17.06 9.69 8.88
C ALA A 445 -16.06 10.78 9.30
N LYS A 446 -15.10 11.11 8.42
CA LYS A 446 -14.14 12.22 8.59
C LYS A 446 -14.64 13.55 8.04
N GLY A 447 -15.87 13.61 7.51
CA GLY A 447 -16.48 14.82 6.96
C GLY A 447 -15.92 15.26 5.61
N THR A 448 -15.28 14.35 4.86
CA THR A 448 -14.56 14.67 3.61
C THR A 448 -15.23 14.13 2.35
N ALA A 449 -16.27 13.32 2.51
CA ALA A 449 -17.03 12.73 1.41
C ALA A 449 -18.53 12.70 1.68
N LYS A 450 -19.32 12.71 0.60
CA LYS A 450 -20.76 12.35 0.61
C LYS A 450 -20.94 11.10 -0.24
N ILE A 451 -21.71 10.12 0.22
CA ILE A 451 -21.92 8.86 -0.51
C ILE A 451 -23.28 8.88 -1.23
N VAL A 452 -23.29 8.42 -2.48
CA VAL A 452 -24.50 8.16 -3.27
C VAL A 452 -24.52 6.68 -3.67
N ASP A 453 -25.59 5.98 -3.32
CA ASP A 453 -25.76 4.58 -3.74
C ASP A 453 -26.13 4.52 -5.22
N ILE A 454 -25.31 3.83 -6.02
CA ILE A 454 -25.57 3.62 -7.44
C ILE A 454 -26.88 2.88 -7.72
N ALA A 455 -27.38 2.07 -6.78
CA ALA A 455 -28.62 1.33 -6.94
C ALA A 455 -29.86 2.23 -6.96
N THR A 456 -29.80 3.38 -6.27
CA THR A 456 -30.89 4.36 -6.16
C THR A 456 -30.51 5.70 -6.78
N LEU A 457 -29.44 5.74 -7.58
CA LEU A 457 -28.97 6.95 -8.22
C LEU A 457 -29.94 7.34 -9.33
N ASP A 458 -30.46 8.55 -9.22
CA ASP A 458 -31.10 9.26 -10.32
C ASP A 458 -30.48 10.66 -10.47
N ARG A 459 -30.92 11.39 -11.49
CA ARG A 459 -30.46 12.76 -11.77
C ARG A 459 -30.59 13.70 -10.57
N THR A 460 -31.69 13.61 -9.82
CA THR A 460 -32.01 14.51 -8.70
C THR A 460 -31.10 14.23 -7.52
N VAL A 461 -31.04 12.95 -7.10
CA VAL A 461 -30.20 12.50 -5.98
C VAL A 461 -28.73 12.86 -6.22
N PHE A 462 -28.23 12.58 -7.43
CA PHE A 462 -26.85 12.88 -7.77
C PHE A 462 -26.57 14.39 -7.79
N LEU A 463 -27.46 15.19 -8.40
CA LEU A 463 -27.32 16.64 -8.47
C LEU A 463 -27.34 17.29 -7.07
N GLU A 464 -28.24 16.86 -6.19
CA GLU A 464 -28.34 17.39 -4.83
C GLU A 464 -27.11 17.06 -4.00
N ALA A 465 -26.66 15.80 -4.01
CA ALA A 465 -25.45 15.39 -3.30
C ALA A 465 -24.20 16.13 -3.81
N LEU A 466 -24.10 16.36 -5.13
CA LEU A 466 -22.99 17.11 -5.71
C LEU A 466 -23.04 18.59 -5.33
N LYS A 467 -24.22 19.21 -5.33
CA LYS A 467 -24.41 20.59 -4.84
C LYS A 467 -24.06 20.72 -3.36
N GLU A 468 -24.37 19.72 -2.56
CA GLU A 468 -24.00 19.67 -1.14
C GLU A 468 -22.47 19.69 -0.98
N VAL A 469 -21.74 18.80 -1.67
CA VAL A 469 -20.27 18.76 -1.64
C VAL A 469 -19.64 20.06 -2.14
N LEU A 470 -20.21 20.68 -3.18
CA LEU A 470 -19.68 21.90 -3.78
C LEU A 470 -19.89 23.15 -2.92
N HIS A 471 -21.03 23.26 -2.22
CA HIS A 471 -21.44 24.50 -1.55
C HIS A 471 -21.33 24.45 -0.03
N ASN A 472 -21.30 23.28 0.59
CA ASN A 472 -21.08 23.16 2.02
C ASN A 472 -19.57 23.23 2.32
N PRO A 473 -19.08 24.32 2.96
CA PRO A 473 -17.63 24.51 3.20
C PRO A 473 -17.04 23.42 4.08
N PHE A 474 -17.85 22.75 4.91
CA PHE A 474 -17.42 21.69 5.82
C PHE A 474 -16.61 20.59 5.12
N TYR A 475 -17.01 20.17 3.91
CA TYR A 475 -16.29 19.13 3.16
C TYR A 475 -14.89 19.58 2.76
N LYS A 476 -14.79 20.79 2.21
CA LYS A 476 -13.53 21.35 1.76
C LYS A 476 -12.60 21.64 2.94
N GLU A 477 -13.10 22.25 4.00
CA GLU A 477 -12.32 22.57 5.21
C GLU A 477 -11.80 21.29 5.88
N SER A 478 -12.65 20.27 6.01
CA SER A 478 -12.27 18.97 6.56
C SER A 478 -11.21 18.29 5.69
N MET A 479 -11.36 18.31 4.37
CA MET A 479 -10.39 17.71 3.47
C MET A 479 -9.06 18.48 3.44
N GLN A 480 -9.07 19.81 3.48
CA GLN A 480 -7.86 20.63 3.57
C GLN A 480 -7.11 20.39 4.88
N ARG A 481 -7.84 20.26 6.00
CA ARG A 481 -7.25 19.86 7.29
C ARG A 481 -6.60 18.48 7.17
N LEU A 482 -7.27 17.53 6.54
CA LEU A 482 -6.76 16.17 6.37
C LEU A 482 -5.52 16.12 5.48
N SER A 483 -5.52 16.86 4.37
CA SER A 483 -4.38 17.06 3.48
C SER A 483 -3.17 17.62 4.23
N LYS A 484 -3.36 18.67 5.04
CA LYS A 484 -2.29 19.25 5.84
C LYS A 484 -1.66 18.20 6.78
N LEU A 485 -2.48 17.40 7.46
CA LEU A 485 -1.98 16.30 8.31
C LEU A 485 -1.27 15.22 7.51
N HIS A 486 -1.74 14.91 6.31
CA HIS A 486 -1.12 13.92 5.43
C HIS A 486 0.28 14.35 4.99
N HIS A 487 0.47 15.64 4.68
CA HIS A 487 1.78 16.21 4.31
C HIS A 487 2.72 16.43 5.50
N ASP A 488 2.19 16.60 6.72
CA ASP A 488 2.96 16.86 7.93
C ASP A 488 3.62 15.59 8.49
N GLN A 489 4.63 15.10 7.76
CA GLN A 489 5.37 13.89 8.09
C GLN A 489 6.89 14.13 7.97
N PRO A 490 7.71 13.48 8.82
CA PRO A 490 9.16 13.70 8.83
C PRO A 490 9.89 13.17 7.59
N MET A 491 9.27 12.24 6.87
CA MET A 491 9.83 11.60 5.68
C MET A 491 8.70 11.34 4.69
N LYS A 492 8.95 11.64 3.40
CA LYS A 492 7.99 11.38 2.33
C LYS A 492 7.64 9.88 2.30
N PRO A 493 6.38 9.50 2.01
CA PRO A 493 5.96 8.10 2.08
C PRO A 493 6.73 7.17 1.13
N LEU A 494 7.06 7.61 -0.09
CA LEU A 494 7.87 6.82 -1.03
C LEU A 494 9.29 6.58 -0.51
N ASP A 495 9.96 7.62 -0.01
CA ASP A 495 11.30 7.49 0.57
C ASP A 495 11.28 6.53 1.76
N ARG A 496 10.25 6.61 2.61
CA ARG A 496 10.05 5.70 3.75
C ARG A 496 9.92 4.25 3.28
N ALA A 497 9.12 4.01 2.24
CA ALA A 497 8.93 2.68 1.68
C ALA A 497 10.24 2.06 1.22
N VAL A 498 10.99 2.81 0.41
CA VAL A 498 12.28 2.37 -0.15
C VAL A 498 13.32 2.19 0.95
N PHE A 499 13.38 3.09 1.92
CA PHE A 499 14.26 2.94 3.08
C PHE A 499 14.06 1.59 3.78
N TRP A 500 12.82 1.18 3.99
CA TRP A 500 12.52 -0.09 4.68
C TRP A 500 12.79 -1.32 3.81
N ILE A 501 12.59 -1.23 2.49
CA ILE A 501 13.01 -2.29 1.55
C ILE A 501 14.52 -2.47 1.62
N GLU A 502 15.28 -1.39 1.47
CA GLU A 502 16.74 -1.42 1.57
C GLU A 502 17.21 -1.82 2.97
N PHE A 503 16.48 -1.46 4.03
CA PHE A 503 16.79 -1.88 5.40
C PHE A 503 16.75 -3.40 5.53
N VAL A 504 15.70 -4.04 5.00
CA VAL A 504 15.58 -5.49 5.00
C VAL A 504 16.72 -6.13 4.21
N MET A 505 17.08 -5.58 3.05
CA MET A 505 18.20 -6.06 2.24
C MET A 505 19.53 -5.95 2.99
N ARG A 506 19.86 -4.76 3.52
CA ARG A 506 21.12 -4.48 4.23
C ARG A 506 21.30 -5.37 5.47
N ASN A 507 20.21 -5.69 6.16
CA ASN A 507 20.24 -6.45 7.40
C ASN A 507 19.90 -7.94 7.24
N ARG A 508 19.64 -8.40 6.00
CA ARG A 508 19.23 -9.77 5.68
C ARG A 508 18.00 -10.22 6.49
N GLY A 509 16.99 -9.34 6.53
CA GLY A 509 15.77 -9.51 7.32
C GLY A 509 15.64 -8.51 8.47
N ALA A 510 14.54 -8.62 9.22
CA ALA A 510 14.22 -7.78 10.36
C ALA A 510 13.60 -8.57 11.54
N PRO A 511 14.23 -9.67 12.01
CA PRO A 511 13.64 -10.53 13.04
C PRO A 511 13.33 -9.81 14.37
N HIS A 512 14.09 -8.77 14.71
CA HIS A 512 13.91 -7.97 15.92
C HIS A 512 12.67 -7.06 15.90
N LEU A 513 12.04 -6.87 14.73
CA LEU A 513 10.79 -6.12 14.58
C LEU A 513 9.55 -7.02 14.58
N ARG A 514 9.74 -8.34 14.52
CA ARG A 514 8.66 -9.33 14.50
C ARG A 514 8.29 -9.71 15.93
N THR A 515 7.01 -9.68 16.24
CA THR A 515 6.49 -10.05 17.57
C THR A 515 6.54 -11.56 17.80
N GLN A 516 6.79 -11.96 19.06
CA GLN A 516 6.74 -13.37 19.49
C GLN A 516 5.31 -13.92 19.57
N SER A 517 4.29 -13.05 19.60
CA SER A 517 2.89 -13.42 19.83
C SER A 517 2.37 -14.53 18.92
N PHE A 518 2.82 -14.59 17.67
CA PHE A 518 2.34 -15.57 16.69
C PHE A 518 3.03 -16.94 16.78
N ARG A 519 4.10 -17.03 17.58
CA ARG A 519 4.82 -18.28 17.86
C ARG A 519 4.42 -18.88 19.21
N MET A 520 3.52 -18.23 19.92
CA MET A 520 2.99 -18.68 21.21
C MET A 520 1.72 -19.49 21.00
N SER A 521 1.50 -20.48 21.86
CA SER A 521 0.20 -21.14 21.96
C SER A 521 -0.87 -20.16 22.46
N TRP A 522 -2.14 -20.48 22.21
CA TRP A 522 -3.26 -19.68 22.72
C TRP A 522 -3.24 -19.55 24.25
N ILE A 523 -2.80 -20.61 24.95
CA ILE A 523 -2.69 -20.66 26.41
C ILE A 523 -1.65 -19.64 26.90
N GLU A 524 -0.45 -19.66 26.32
CA GLU A 524 0.65 -18.75 26.68
C GLU A 524 0.31 -17.30 26.31
N TYR A 525 -0.24 -17.07 25.11
CA TYR A 525 -0.58 -15.73 24.63
C TYR A 525 -1.58 -15.01 25.55
N HIS A 526 -2.55 -15.75 26.10
CA HIS A 526 -3.52 -15.22 27.06
C HIS A 526 -3.12 -15.43 28.53
N SER A 527 -1.90 -15.94 28.79
CA SER A 527 -1.37 -16.23 30.12
C SER A 527 -2.32 -17.10 30.98
N ILE A 528 -3.05 -18.01 30.34
CA ILE A 528 -4.04 -18.87 30.99
C ILE A 528 -3.35 -19.83 31.98
N ASP A 529 -2.20 -20.38 31.59
CA ASP A 529 -1.30 -21.17 32.43
C ASP A 529 -0.87 -20.42 33.70
N VAL A 530 -0.48 -19.14 33.57
CA VAL A 530 -0.11 -18.28 34.70
C VAL A 530 -1.32 -18.01 35.60
N ILE A 531 -2.48 -17.63 35.02
CA ILE A 531 -3.71 -17.34 35.77
C ILE A 531 -4.15 -18.58 36.57
N LEU A 532 -4.15 -19.76 35.94
CA LEU A 532 -4.51 -21.02 36.60
C LEU A 532 -3.54 -21.37 37.73
N THR A 533 -2.23 -21.18 37.51
CA THR A 533 -1.19 -21.45 38.51
C THR A 533 -1.33 -20.54 39.73
N LEU A 534 -1.50 -19.23 39.53
CA LEU A 534 -1.70 -18.27 40.63
C LEU A 534 -3.01 -18.51 41.38
N THR A 535 -4.07 -18.86 40.66
CA THR A 535 -5.38 -19.19 41.26
C THR A 535 -5.29 -20.45 42.10
N ALA A 536 -4.61 -21.50 41.62
CA ALA A 536 -4.37 -22.72 42.39
C ALA A 536 -3.53 -22.44 43.65
N ALA A 537 -2.46 -21.64 43.53
CA ALA A 537 -1.64 -21.23 44.67
C ALA A 537 -2.45 -20.47 45.73
N LEU A 538 -3.33 -19.55 45.30
CA LEU A 538 -4.23 -18.83 46.20
C LEU A 538 -5.20 -19.78 46.93
N PHE A 539 -5.79 -20.75 46.24
CA PHE A 539 -6.67 -21.74 46.88
C PHE A 539 -5.94 -22.64 47.87
N ILE A 540 -4.72 -23.07 47.55
CA ILE A 540 -3.86 -23.84 48.47
C ILE A 540 -3.54 -23.02 49.71
N PHE A 541 -3.14 -21.76 49.55
CA PHE A 541 -2.85 -20.86 50.67
C PHE A 541 -4.08 -20.63 51.55
N ALA A 542 -5.25 -20.34 50.94
CA ALA A 542 -6.51 -20.16 51.68
C ALA A 542 -6.92 -21.43 52.43
N PHE A 543 -6.77 -22.61 51.81
CA PHE A 543 -7.04 -23.89 52.45
C PHE A 543 -6.12 -24.12 53.66
N LEU A 544 -4.81 -23.93 53.48
CA LEU A 544 -3.83 -24.07 54.57
C LEU A 544 -4.10 -23.07 55.69
N PHE A 545 -4.41 -21.82 55.36
CA PHE A 545 -4.75 -20.79 56.34
C PHE A 545 -6.00 -21.16 57.15
N ILE A 546 -7.09 -21.57 56.49
CA ILE A 546 -8.31 -22.06 57.16
C ILE A 546 -8.02 -23.30 58.00
N TYR A 547 -7.21 -24.23 57.48
CA TYR A 547 -6.82 -25.45 58.20
C TYR A 547 -6.04 -25.12 59.48
N VAL A 548 -5.03 -24.24 59.39
CA VAL A 548 -4.24 -23.78 60.54
C VAL A 548 -5.12 -23.06 61.55
N ILE A 549 -5.99 -22.15 61.11
CA ILE A 549 -6.96 -21.49 61.99
C ILE A 549 -7.84 -22.53 62.69
N ARG A 550 -8.46 -23.46 61.96
CA ARG A 550 -9.29 -24.53 62.53
C ARG A 550 -8.53 -25.41 63.51
N TYR A 551 -7.27 -25.72 63.19
CA TYR A 551 -6.39 -26.48 64.06
C TYR A 551 -6.11 -25.73 65.36
N LEU A 552 -5.72 -24.45 65.29
CA LEU A 552 -5.50 -23.58 66.44
C LEU A 552 -6.77 -23.43 67.30
N PHE A 553 -7.95 -23.22 66.69
CA PHE A 553 -9.22 -23.20 67.41
C PHE A 553 -9.50 -24.54 68.12
N ARG A 554 -9.26 -25.70 67.48
CA ARG A 554 -9.42 -27.01 68.13
C ARG A 554 -8.47 -27.22 69.31
N VAL A 555 -7.24 -26.73 69.21
CA VAL A 555 -6.23 -26.85 70.28
C VAL A 555 -6.59 -25.92 71.45
N LEU A 556 -6.93 -24.66 71.17
CA LEU A 556 -7.23 -23.65 72.19
C LEU A 556 -8.58 -23.87 72.88
N PHE A 557 -9.59 -24.39 72.17
CA PHE A 557 -10.94 -24.62 72.71
C PHE A 557 -11.24 -26.09 73.00
N LYS A 558 -10.23 -26.95 73.12
CA LYS A 558 -10.38 -28.33 73.59
C LYS A 558 -10.95 -28.28 75.02
N LYS A 559 -12.23 -28.61 75.21
CA LYS A 559 -12.84 -28.78 76.54
C LYS A 559 -12.01 -29.79 77.33
N LYS A 560 -11.41 -29.35 78.44
CA LYS A 560 -10.86 -30.27 79.46
C LYS A 560 -12.02 -31.13 79.98
N VAL A 561 -12.11 -32.37 79.52
CA VAL A 561 -12.98 -33.37 80.15
C VAL A 561 -12.36 -33.65 81.52
N LYS A 562 -13.02 -33.20 82.60
CA LYS A 562 -12.69 -33.63 83.96
C LYS A 562 -12.90 -35.14 84.01
N ARG A 563 -11.81 -35.91 84.22
CA ARG A 563 -11.92 -37.29 84.68
C ARG A 563 -12.37 -37.24 86.14
N THR A 564 -13.61 -37.63 86.41
CA THR A 564 -14.10 -38.02 87.73
C THR A 564 -13.65 -39.43 88.07
#